data_AF-A0A536SZ99-F1
#
_entry.id   AF-A0A536SZ99-F1
#
_cell.length_a   1.000
_cell.length_b   1.000
_cell.length_c   1.000
_cell.angle_alpha   90.00
_cell.angle_beta   90.00
_cell.angle_gamma   90.00
#
_symmetry.space_group_name_H-M   'P 1'
#
loop_
_entity.id
_entity.type
_entity.pdbx_description
1 polymer ?
#
loop_
_entity_poly.entity_id
_entity_poly.type
_entity_poly.pdbx_seq_one_letter_code
_entity_poly.pdbx_strand_id
1 'polypeptide(L)'
;MNSRQKYLSTCLLTTAALLVGASPARAQDFSVLAGTAVTCTDGSITGDVGTAQPAPTGAVTLTRCPVTGTVHNGDAAAQQAYAAFLAAY
;
A
#
# COMPACT_ATOMS: atom_id res chain seq x y z
N MET A 1 33.00 -35.98 -26.97
CA MET A 1 32.68 -34.55 -26.74
C MET A 1 31.44 -34.22 -27.57
N ASN A 2 30.51 -33.38 -27.04
CA ASN A 2 29.30 -32.85 -27.73
C ASN A 2 27.94 -33.55 -27.52
N SER A 3 27.41 -33.51 -26.29
CA SER A 3 25.95 -33.59 -26.07
C SER A 3 25.43 -32.75 -24.91
N ARG A 4 26.31 -32.06 -24.16
CA ARG A 4 25.94 -31.27 -22.97
C ARG A 4 25.46 -29.84 -23.26
N GLN A 5 25.54 -29.35 -24.51
CA GLN A 5 25.22 -27.95 -24.83
C GLN A 5 23.82 -27.70 -25.39
N LYS A 6 23.08 -28.74 -25.82
CA LYS A 6 21.76 -28.54 -26.46
C LYS A 6 20.56 -28.62 -25.50
N TYR A 7 20.75 -29.15 -24.29
CA TYR A 7 19.69 -29.25 -23.28
C TYR A 7 19.57 -28.02 -22.36
N LEU A 8 20.49 -27.07 -22.46
CA LEU A 8 20.54 -25.90 -21.56
C LEU A 8 19.59 -24.75 -21.99
N SER A 9 18.86 -24.88 -23.10
CA SER A 9 18.24 -23.72 -23.76
C SER A 9 16.70 -23.67 -23.73
N THR A 10 15.99 -24.51 -22.96
CA THR A 10 14.51 -24.57 -23.04
C THR A 10 13.77 -24.38 -21.72
N CYS A 11 14.44 -24.01 -20.61
CA CYS A 11 13.77 -23.89 -19.30
C CYS A 11 13.68 -22.47 -18.71
N LEU A 12 13.98 -21.41 -19.45
CA LEU A 12 13.88 -20.05 -18.89
C LEU A 12 13.05 -19.12 -19.76
N LEU A 13 11.77 -19.43 -19.94
CA LEU A 13 10.79 -18.40 -20.24
C LEU A 13 9.63 -18.49 -19.25
N THR A 14 9.71 -17.56 -18.30
CA THR A 14 8.57 -16.79 -17.78
C THR A 14 7.43 -17.58 -17.16
N THR A 15 7.58 -17.88 -15.87
CA THR A 15 6.47 -17.78 -14.90
C THR A 15 7.04 -17.74 -13.48
N ALA A 16 7.73 -16.66 -13.16
CA ALA A 16 7.85 -16.24 -11.76
C ALA A 16 6.58 -15.47 -11.41
N ALA A 17 5.46 -16.18 -11.25
CA ALA A 17 4.37 -15.65 -10.45
C ALA A 17 4.92 -15.62 -9.01
N LEU A 18 5.49 -14.49 -8.61
CA LEU A 18 5.77 -14.22 -7.20
C LEU A 18 4.42 -14.27 -6.48
N LEU A 19 4.07 -15.45 -5.96
CA LEU A 19 3.24 -15.61 -4.78
C LEU A 19 4.00 -15.08 -3.56
N VAL A 20 4.47 -13.83 -3.62
CA VAL A 20 4.47 -13.03 -2.41
C VAL A 20 3.03 -13.08 -2.00
N GLY A 21 2.75 -13.80 -0.90
CA GLY A 21 1.54 -13.57 -0.17
C GLY A 21 1.52 -12.07 0.08
N ALA A 22 0.81 -11.34 -0.78
CA ALA A 22 0.22 -10.08 -0.44
C ALA A 22 -0.77 -10.47 0.65
N SER A 23 -0.23 -10.68 1.86
CA SER A 23 -0.92 -10.28 3.05
C SER A 23 -1.38 -8.89 2.68
N PRO A 24 -2.68 -8.64 2.49
CA PRO A 24 -3.12 -7.29 2.20
C PRO A 24 -2.42 -6.45 3.26
N ALA A 25 -1.57 -5.49 2.88
CA ALA A 25 -1.03 -4.56 3.86
C ALA A 25 -2.28 -4.00 4.54
N ARG A 26 -2.53 -4.43 5.77
CA ARG A 26 -3.91 -4.63 6.20
C ARG A 26 -4.48 -3.25 6.37
N ALA A 27 -5.62 -2.96 5.75
CA ALA A 27 -6.41 -1.79 6.11
C ALA A 27 -6.58 -1.65 7.64
N GLN A 28 -6.49 -2.79 8.36
CA GLN A 28 -6.45 -2.93 9.81
C GLN A 28 -5.33 -2.12 10.52
N ASP A 29 -4.24 -1.73 9.84
CA ASP A 29 -3.13 -0.97 10.42
C ASP A 29 -3.38 0.56 10.40
N PHE A 30 -4.38 1.01 9.65
CA PHE A 30 -4.76 2.43 9.57
C PHE A 30 -5.91 2.75 10.53
N SER A 31 -5.72 3.76 11.37
CA SER A 31 -6.82 4.32 12.17
C SER A 31 -7.68 5.30 11.37
N VAL A 32 -7.12 5.95 10.36
CA VAL A 32 -7.87 6.78 9.41
C VAL A 32 -7.37 6.52 8.01
N LEU A 33 -8.26 6.08 7.12
CA LEU A 33 -7.94 5.84 5.72
C LEU A 33 -9.05 6.42 4.84
N ALA A 34 -8.68 7.29 3.90
CA ALA A 34 -9.62 7.92 2.98
C ALA A 34 -9.22 7.70 1.53
N GLY A 35 -10.18 7.83 0.60
CA GLY A 35 -9.87 7.79 -0.83
C GLY A 35 -9.06 9.01 -1.26
N THR A 36 -9.54 10.20 -0.88
CA THR A 36 -9.02 11.48 -1.37
C THR A 36 -8.38 12.31 -0.25
N ALA A 37 -9.11 12.59 0.83
CA ALA A 37 -8.65 13.54 1.83
C ALA A 37 -8.95 13.12 3.27
N VAL A 38 -8.01 13.45 4.16
CA VAL A 38 -8.17 13.40 5.62
C VAL A 38 -7.98 14.81 6.16
N THR A 39 -8.90 15.27 7.00
CA THR A 39 -8.75 16.54 7.74
C THR A 39 -8.99 16.29 9.22
N CYS A 40 -8.04 16.72 10.05
CA CYS A 40 -8.16 16.69 11.51
C CYS A 40 -7.88 18.07 12.09
N THR A 41 -8.74 18.53 13.00
CA THR A 41 -8.63 19.81 13.69
C THR A 41 -8.84 19.62 15.18
N ASP A 42 -7.94 20.14 16.02
CA ASP A 42 -8.07 20.13 17.49
C ASP A 42 -8.36 18.75 18.11
N GLY A 43 -7.76 17.71 17.53
CA GLY A 43 -7.94 16.32 17.95
C GLY A 43 -6.61 15.61 18.16
N SER A 44 -6.65 14.29 18.24
CA SER A 44 -5.45 13.45 18.20
C SER A 44 -5.78 12.12 17.54
N ILE A 45 -4.81 11.56 16.83
CA ILE A 45 -4.95 10.25 16.19
C ILE A 45 -3.86 9.34 16.74
N THR A 46 -4.22 8.12 17.12
CA THR A 46 -3.28 7.05 17.46
C THR A 46 -3.43 5.95 16.42
N GLY A 47 -2.37 5.65 15.69
CA GLY A 47 -2.38 4.78 14.51
C GLY A 47 -2.10 5.55 13.21
N ASP A 48 -1.90 4.79 12.13
CA ASP A 48 -1.53 5.37 10.84
C ASP A 48 -2.70 6.10 10.17
N VAL A 49 -2.39 7.15 9.43
CA VAL A 49 -3.34 7.99 8.70
C VAL A 49 -2.96 8.01 7.24
N GLY A 50 -3.90 7.81 6.31
CA GLY A 50 -3.56 7.85 4.89
C GLY A 50 -4.68 8.20 3.92
N THR A 51 -4.25 8.54 2.71
CA THR A 51 -5.11 8.75 1.54
C THR A 51 -4.71 7.81 0.41
N ALA A 52 -5.67 7.27 -0.33
CA ALA A 52 -5.38 6.37 -1.46
C ALA A 52 -4.75 7.10 -2.65
N GLN A 53 -5.08 8.38 -2.84
CA GLN A 53 -4.52 9.18 -3.91
C GLN A 53 -3.30 9.96 -3.42
N PRO A 54 -2.26 10.12 -4.26
CA PRO A 54 -1.14 11.03 -3.97
C PRO A 54 -1.52 12.48 -4.23
N ALA A 55 -0.75 13.40 -3.64
CA ALA A 55 -0.83 14.82 -3.95
C ALA A 55 -0.67 15.07 -5.46
N PRO A 56 -1.38 16.07 -6.04
CA PRO A 56 -2.22 17.05 -5.38
C PRO A 56 -3.68 16.61 -5.17
N THR A 57 -4.09 15.46 -5.72
CA THR A 57 -5.47 14.97 -5.56
C THR A 57 -5.73 14.46 -4.15
N GLY A 58 -4.72 13.81 -3.56
CA GLY A 58 -4.71 13.38 -2.18
C GLY A 58 -4.20 14.43 -1.21
N ALA A 59 -4.81 14.52 -0.02
CA ALA A 59 -4.37 15.45 1.02
C ALA A 59 -4.62 14.93 2.44
N VAL A 60 -3.61 15.07 3.31
CA VAL A 60 -3.75 14.92 4.75
C VAL A 60 -3.49 16.28 5.40
N THR A 61 -4.52 16.88 5.98
CA THR A 61 -4.47 18.20 6.61
C THR A 61 -4.64 18.07 8.12
N LEU A 62 -3.61 18.44 8.87
CA LEU A 62 -3.57 18.31 10.33
C LEU A 62 -3.41 19.69 10.97
N THR A 63 -4.47 20.18 11.63
CA THR A 63 -4.46 21.48 12.32
C THR A 63 -4.54 21.24 13.82
N ARG A 64 -3.42 21.46 14.54
CA ARG A 64 -3.34 21.16 15.99
C ARG A 64 -3.79 19.72 16.32
N CYS A 65 -3.49 18.79 15.43
CA CYS A 65 -3.87 17.39 15.54
C CYS A 65 -2.61 16.50 15.49
N PRO A 66 -1.99 16.19 16.64
CA PRO A 66 -0.89 15.24 16.68
C PRO A 66 -1.33 13.85 16.23
N VAL A 67 -0.46 13.20 15.45
CA VAL A 67 -0.61 11.80 15.03
C VAL A 67 0.48 11.00 15.72
N THR A 68 0.08 9.98 16.48
CA THR A 68 0.98 8.95 17.02
C THR A 68 0.94 7.76 16.06
N GLY A 69 1.69 7.85 14.98
CA GLY A 69 1.68 6.92 13.85
C GLY A 69 2.33 7.56 12.63
N THR A 70 2.23 6.91 11.48
CA THR A 70 2.77 7.36 10.20
C THR A 70 1.68 7.99 9.35
N VAL A 71 2.02 9.09 8.66
CA VAL A 71 1.14 9.73 7.68
C VAL A 71 1.52 9.28 6.28
N HIS A 72 0.58 8.62 5.59
CA HIS A 72 0.71 8.04 4.26
C HIS A 72 -0.14 8.81 3.24
N ASN A 73 0.41 9.86 2.63
CA ASN A 73 -0.29 10.61 1.60
C ASN A 73 -0.09 9.96 0.21
N GLY A 74 -0.95 9.01 -0.12
CA GLY A 74 -1.00 8.36 -1.44
C GLY A 74 0.19 7.50 -1.79
N ASP A 75 0.94 7.03 -0.80
CA ASP A 75 2.00 6.05 -1.01
C ASP A 75 1.44 4.64 -1.25
N ALA A 76 2.34 3.69 -1.51
CA ALA A 76 1.97 2.32 -1.80
C ALA A 76 1.22 1.64 -0.65
N ALA A 77 1.52 1.98 0.61
CA ALA A 77 0.86 1.38 1.77
C ALA A 77 -0.60 1.83 1.85
N ALA A 78 -0.86 3.13 1.75
CA ALA A 78 -2.23 3.66 1.76
C ALA A 78 -3.05 3.20 0.53
N GLN A 79 -2.42 3.12 -0.65
CA GLN A 79 -3.07 2.59 -1.86
C GLN A 79 -3.49 1.13 -1.69
N GLN A 80 -2.59 0.28 -1.21
CA GLN A 80 -2.87 -1.15 -0.98
C GLN A 80 -3.92 -1.34 0.10
N ALA A 81 -3.82 -0.60 1.20
CA ALA A 81 -4.80 -0.63 2.29
C ALA A 81 -6.19 -0.22 1.79
N TYR A 82 -6.30 0.83 0.97
CA TYR A 82 -7.59 1.29 0.47
C TYR A 82 -8.21 0.31 -0.52
N ALA A 83 -7.40 -0.28 -1.41
CA ALA A 83 -7.85 -1.35 -2.30
C ALA A 83 -8.33 -2.58 -1.51
N ALA A 84 -7.62 -2.96 -0.45
CA ALA A 84 -8.03 -4.06 0.43
C ALA A 84 -9.34 -3.75 1.19
N PHE A 85 -9.51 -2.50 1.66
CA PHE A 85 -10.75 -2.03 2.27
C PHE A 85 -11.93 -2.17 1.30
N LEU A 86 -11.79 -1.69 0.07
CA LEU A 86 -12.85 -1.78 -0.95
C LEU A 86 -13.19 -3.22 -1.35
N ALA A 87 -12.22 -4.13 -1.32
CA ALA A 87 -12.48 -5.54 -1.61
C ALA A 87 -13.26 -6.26 -0.49
N ALA A 88 -13.21 -5.73 0.74
CA ALA A 88 -13.87 -6.30 1.91
C ALA A 88 -15.24 -5.66 2.21
N TYR A 89 -15.51 -4.46 1.70
CA TYR A 89 -16.74 -3.70 1.89
C TYR A 89 -17.88 -4.24 1.02
#